data_AF-A0A444VTB8-F1
#
_entry.id   AF-A0A444VTB8-F1
#
_cell.length_a   1.000
_cell.length_b   1.000
_cell.length_c   1.000
_cell.angle_alpha   90.00
_cell.angle_beta   90.00
_cell.angle_gamma   90.00
#
_symmetry.space_group_name_H-M   'P 1'
#
loop_
_entity.id
_entity.type
_entity.pdbx_description
1 polymer ?
#
loop_
_entity_poly.entity_id
_entity_poly.type
_entity_poly.pdbx_seq_one_letter_code
_entity_poly.pdbx_strand_id
1 'polypeptide(L)'
;MTRIGISSNTAIPCFQVIRSKGYSISSKIYFIEDIIEDATYEFIAEKDGNEFVADNLEEVLGLITMWEHRGNTNNNIDWRANHDEHLEYRKVLDNSKIFDKNGNEVNEDEL
;
A
#
# COMPACT_ATOMS: atom_id res chain seq x y z
N MET A 1 12.08 -12.55 18.56
CA MET A 1 11.39 -12.28 17.27
C MET A 1 11.07 -10.80 17.23
N THR A 2 11.49 -10.07 16.20
CA THR A 2 11.21 -8.64 16.08
C THR A 2 9.88 -8.45 15.38
N ARG A 3 8.93 -7.75 16.02
CA ARG A 3 7.68 -7.34 15.39
C ARG A 3 7.89 -5.98 14.72
N ILE A 4 7.80 -5.95 13.40
CA ILE A 4 7.86 -4.72 12.60
C ILE A 4 6.43 -4.42 12.14
N GLY A 5 5.99 -3.18 12.29
CA GLY A 5 4.69 -2.72 11.85
C GLY A 5 4.78 -1.27 11.39
N ILE A 6 3.72 -0.78 10.74
CA ILE A 6 3.65 0.61 10.30
C ILE A 6 3.51 1.53 11.52
N SER A 7 4.34 2.57 11.56
CA SER A 7 4.25 3.73 12.45
C SER A 7 4.23 5.03 11.66
N SER A 8 3.91 6.14 12.31
CA SER A 8 3.78 7.49 11.72
C SER A 8 5.03 8.04 11.01
N ASN A 9 6.17 7.35 11.11
CA ASN A 9 7.42 7.70 10.45
C ASN A 9 7.85 6.70 9.36
N THR A 10 7.02 5.72 9.00
CA THR A 10 7.34 4.68 7.99
C THR A 10 7.50 5.26 6.59
N ALA A 11 6.85 6.39 6.31
CA ALA A 11 7.02 7.15 5.08
C ALA A 11 8.49 7.50 4.77
N ILE A 12 9.31 7.82 5.79
CA ILE A 12 10.72 8.21 5.61
C ILE A 12 11.57 7.05 5.05
N PRO A 13 11.61 5.85 5.66
CA PRO A 13 12.31 4.72 5.07
C PRO A 13 11.71 4.30 3.72
N CYS A 14 10.39 4.38 3.51
CA CYS A 14 9.79 4.12 2.19
C CYS A 14 10.35 5.06 1.11
N PHE A 15 10.41 6.37 1.38
CA PHE A 15 11.03 7.35 0.49
C PHE A 15 12.47 6.97 0.12
N GLN A 16 13.29 6.59 1.09
CA GLN A 16 14.68 6.20 0.86
C GLN A 16 14.79 4.93 0.01
N VAL A 17 13.93 3.94 0.26
CA VAL A 17 13.90 2.69 -0.51
C VAL A 17 13.48 2.95 -1.95
N ILE A 18 12.40 3.71 -2.17
CA ILE A 18 11.92 4.06 -3.52
C ILE A 18 13.02 4.78 -4.31
N ARG A 19 13.69 5.77 -3.71
CA ARG A 19 14.82 6.45 -4.35
C ARG A 19 15.99 5.53 -4.65
N SER A 20 16.32 4.62 -3.74
CA SER A 20 17.41 3.65 -3.95
C SER A 20 17.14 2.70 -5.13
N LYS A 21 15.87 2.47 -5.49
CA LYS A 21 15.44 1.70 -6.67
C LYS A 21 15.50 2.51 -7.97
N GLY A 22 15.87 3.80 -7.91
CA GLY A 22 16.05 4.67 -9.08
C GLY A 22 14.78 5.42 -9.51
N TYR A 23 13.75 5.47 -8.66
CA TYR A 23 12.54 6.26 -8.92
C TYR A 23 12.73 7.72 -8.51
N SER A 24 12.21 8.65 -9.33
CA SER A 24 11.95 10.03 -8.89
C SER A 24 10.62 10.08 -8.15
N ILE A 25 10.53 10.87 -7.08
CA ILE A 25 9.32 11.01 -6.27
C ILE A 25 8.91 12.48 -6.28
N SER A 26 7.63 12.73 -6.53
CA SER A 26 6.99 14.03 -6.35
C SER A 26 5.70 13.87 -5.54
N SER A 27 5.12 14.99 -5.11
CA SER A 27 3.84 14.99 -4.41
C SER A 27 2.97 16.14 -4.87
N LYS A 28 1.67 15.89 -5.01
CA LYS A 28 0.65 16.94 -5.09
C LYS A 28 -0.04 17.09 -3.74
N ILE A 29 -0.41 18.32 -3.41
CA ILE A 29 -1.13 18.64 -2.18
C ILE A 29 -2.50 19.15 -2.59
N TYR A 30 -3.54 18.53 -2.07
CA TYR A 30 -4.93 18.91 -2.30
C TYR A 30 -5.51 19.42 -0.98
N PHE A 31 -5.84 20.71 -0.97
CA PHE A 31 -6.54 21.33 0.15
C PHE A 31 -7.99 20.85 0.16
N ILE A 32 -8.46 20.30 1.29
CA ILE A 32 -9.84 19.87 1.50
C ILE A 32 -10.69 21.08 1.89
N GLU A 33 -10.12 21.97 2.68
CA GLU A 33 -10.64 23.30 3.02
C GLU A 33 -9.59 24.39 2.73
N ASP A 34 -9.93 25.67 2.85
CA ASP A 34 -8.98 26.80 2.69
C ASP A 34 -7.89 26.88 3.79
N ILE A 35 -7.67 25.79 4.54
CA ILE A 35 -6.65 25.65 5.57
C ILE A 35 -5.66 24.53 5.21
N ILE A 36 -4.36 24.84 5.32
CA ILE A 36 -3.27 23.90 4.97
C ILE A 36 -3.18 22.67 5.88
N GLU A 37 -3.81 22.74 7.06
CA GLU A 37 -3.86 21.68 8.05
C GLU A 37 -4.83 20.55 7.65
N ASP A 38 -5.76 20.83 6.71
CA ASP A 38 -6.69 19.85 6.15
C ASP A 38 -6.37 19.63 4.68
N ALA A 39 -5.23 18.98 4.44
CA ALA A 39 -4.74 18.65 3.11
C ALA A 39 -4.50 17.15 2.98
N THR A 40 -4.83 16.61 1.81
CA THR A 40 -4.41 15.27 1.39
C THR A 40 -3.22 15.35 0.44
N TYR A 41 -2.43 14.30 0.43
CA TYR A 41 -1.23 14.17 -0.40
C TYR A 41 -1.45 13.08 -1.44
N GLU A 42 -1.00 13.33 -2.66
CA GLU A 42 -0.85 12.30 -3.69
C GLU A 42 0.64 12.17 -3.97
N PHE A 43 1.23 11.03 -3.65
CA PHE A 43 2.62 10.73 -3.95
C PHE A 43 2.72 10.02 -5.29
N ILE A 44 3.67 10.48 -6.10
CA ILE A 44 3.90 10.00 -7.46
C ILE A 44 5.35 9.54 -7.55
N ALA A 45 5.57 8.27 -7.91
CA ALA A 45 6.88 7.73 -8.21
C ALA A 45 7.00 7.36 -9.70
N GLU A 46 8.07 7.83 -10.34
CA GLU A 46 8.29 7.65 -11.78
C GLU A 46 9.63 6.97 -12.06
N LYS A 47 9.61 6.01 -13.01
CA LYS A 47 10.82 5.37 -13.55
C LYS A 47 10.52 4.68 -14.88
N ASP A 48 11.40 4.86 -15.87
CA ASP A 48 11.33 4.20 -17.18
C ASP A 48 9.96 4.37 -17.88
N GLY A 49 9.34 5.54 -17.72
CA GLY A 49 8.02 5.85 -18.29
C GLY A 49 6.83 5.25 -17.55
N ASN A 50 7.05 4.57 -16.42
CA ASN A 50 5.98 4.09 -15.53
C ASN A 50 5.75 5.10 -14.41
N GLU A 51 4.49 5.26 -14.02
CA GLU A 51 4.03 6.13 -12.94
C GLU A 51 3.27 5.30 -11.89
N PHE A 52 3.59 5.49 -10.61
CA PHE A 52 2.94 4.84 -9.47
C PHE A 52 2.40 5.91 -8.53
N VAL A 53 1.10 5.85 -8.25
CA VAL A 53 0.37 6.92 -7.55
C VAL A 53 -0.40 6.35 -6.37
N ALA A 54 -0.26 6.96 -5.19
CA ALA A 54 -1.02 6.61 -3.99
C ALA A 54 -1.03 7.75 -2.96
N ASP A 55 -1.81 7.60 -1.89
CA ASP A 55 -2.01 8.65 -0.88
C ASP A 55 -0.84 8.72 0.12
N ASN A 56 -0.02 7.67 0.19
CA ASN A 56 1.16 7.60 1.05
C ASN A 56 2.31 6.80 0.40
N LEU A 57 3.51 6.95 0.96
CA LEU A 57 4.73 6.35 0.41
C LEU A 57 4.82 4.84 0.64
N GLU A 58 4.13 4.32 1.65
CA GLU A 58 3.99 2.90 1.94
C GLU A 58 3.23 2.20 0.81
N GLU A 59 2.11 2.77 0.37
CA GLU A 59 1.32 2.29 -0.76
C GLU A 59 2.09 2.41 -2.08
N VAL A 60 2.77 3.54 -2.34
CA VAL A 60 3.64 3.69 -3.52
C VAL A 60 4.72 2.60 -3.55
N LEU A 61 5.39 2.35 -2.42
CA LEU A 61 6.38 1.27 -2.34
C LEU A 61 5.75 -0.11 -2.58
N GLY A 62 4.53 -0.33 -2.07
CA GLY A 62 3.75 -1.54 -2.34
C GLY A 62 3.48 -1.74 -3.82
N LEU A 63 2.99 -0.70 -4.52
CA LEU A 63 2.72 -0.72 -5.96
C LEU A 63 3.99 -1.01 -6.78
N ILE A 64 5.10 -0.32 -6.48
CA ILE A 64 6.40 -0.54 -7.12
C ILE A 64 6.83 -2.00 -6.91
N THR A 65 6.72 -2.51 -5.69
CA THR A 65 7.14 -3.88 -5.38
C THR A 65 6.30 -4.90 -6.12
N MET A 66 4.97 -4.72 -6.19
CA MET A 66 4.08 -5.60 -6.96
C MET A 66 4.40 -5.55 -8.45
N TRP A 67 4.66 -4.36 -9.00
CA TRP A 67 5.03 -4.18 -10.39
C TRP A 67 6.35 -4.84 -10.74
N GLU A 68 7.41 -4.59 -9.96
CA GLU A 68 8.72 -5.19 -10.17
C GLU A 68 8.67 -6.72 -10.05
N HIS A 69 7.77 -7.26 -9.23
CA HIS A 69 7.59 -8.70 -9.06
C HIS A 69 6.77 -9.36 -10.17
N ARG A 70 5.67 -8.72 -10.63
CA ARG A 70 4.67 -9.32 -11.54
C ARG A 70 4.62 -8.70 -12.93
N GLY A 71 4.74 -7.38 -13.00
CA GLY A 71 4.40 -6.55 -14.16
C GLY A 71 5.33 -6.64 -15.36
N ASN A 72 6.45 -7.36 -15.26
CA ASN A 72 7.45 -7.49 -16.34
C ASN A 72 7.58 -8.94 -16.85
N THR A 73 6.47 -9.58 -17.20
CA THR A 73 6.51 -10.90 -17.86
C THR A 73 5.99 -10.79 -19.31
N ASN A 74 6.88 -11.03 -20.27
CA ASN A 74 6.59 -11.25 -21.70
C ASN A 74 5.65 -10.22 -22.37
N ASN A 75 5.90 -8.91 -22.20
CA ASN A 75 5.09 -7.83 -22.80
C ASN A 75 3.60 -7.85 -22.42
N ASN A 76 3.23 -8.56 -21.34
CA ASN A 76 1.89 -8.54 -20.82
C ASN A 76 1.90 -7.90 -19.42
N ILE A 77 1.23 -6.76 -19.30
CA ILE A 77 1.11 -6.05 -18.04
C ILE A 77 0.01 -6.75 -17.22
N ASP A 78 0.39 -7.75 -16.42
CA ASP A 78 -0.54 -8.51 -15.58
C ASP A 78 -0.15 -8.49 -14.10
N TRP A 79 -0.14 -7.29 -13.51
CA TRP A 79 0.07 -7.12 -12.07
C TRP A 79 -1.21 -7.37 -11.25
N ARG A 80 -2.36 -7.49 -11.91
CA ARG A 80 -3.67 -7.66 -11.26
C ARG A 80 -3.82 -9.08 -10.73
N ALA A 81 -4.56 -9.22 -9.63
CA ALA A 81 -4.89 -10.53 -9.09
C ALA A 81 -5.81 -11.31 -10.04
N ASN A 82 -5.57 -12.61 -10.17
CA ASN A 82 -6.50 -13.54 -10.81
C ASN A 82 -7.56 -14.07 -9.83
N HIS A 83 -8.50 -14.88 -10.33
CA HIS A 83 -9.60 -15.40 -9.53
C HIS A 83 -9.12 -16.30 -8.36
N ASP A 84 -8.14 -17.16 -8.60
CA ASP A 84 -7.64 -18.09 -7.59
C ASP A 84 -6.89 -17.35 -6.48
N GLU A 85 -6.07 -16.35 -6.83
CA GLU A 85 -5.40 -15.46 -5.87
C GLU A 85 -6.41 -14.69 -5.00
N HIS A 86 -7.51 -14.23 -5.60
CA HIS A 86 -8.60 -13.59 -4.85
C HIS A 86 -9.25 -14.56 -3.86
N LEU A 87 -9.49 -15.82 -4.25
CA LEU A 87 -10.04 -16.83 -3.35
C LEU A 87 -9.07 -17.17 -2.21
N GLU A 88 -7.77 -17.21 -2.46
CA GLU A 88 -6.76 -17.41 -1.42
C GLU A 88 -6.72 -16.23 -0.43
N TYR A 89 -6.74 -15.00 -0.94
CA TYR A 89 -6.82 -13.80 -0.11
C TYR A 89 -8.07 -13.79 0.78
N ARG A 90 -9.24 -14.14 0.21
CA ARG A 90 -10.50 -14.25 0.96
C ARG A 90 -10.41 -15.26 2.10
N LYS A 91 -9.82 -16.43 1.87
CA LYS A 91 -9.64 -17.44 2.93
C LYS A 91 -8.81 -16.93 4.10
N VAL A 92 -7.84 -16.04 3.88
CA VAL A 92 -7.08 -15.43 4.98
C VAL A 92 -7.98 -14.54 5.84
N LEU A 93 -8.84 -13.74 5.19
CA LEU A 93 -9.80 -12.88 5.89
C LEU A 93 -10.86 -13.72 6.63
N ASP A 94 -11.43 -14.71 5.96
CA ASP A 94 -12.51 -15.55 6.50
C ASP A 94 -12.03 -16.41 7.70
N ASN A 95 -10.72 -16.69 7.80
CA ASN A 95 -10.12 -17.41 8.93
C ASN A 95 -9.50 -16.48 9.99
N SER A 96 -9.68 -15.17 9.87
CA SER A 96 -9.11 -14.21 10.81
C SER A 96 -9.87 -14.23 12.14
N LYS A 97 -9.13 -14.11 13.25
CA LYS A 97 -9.73 -13.85 14.55
C LYS A 97 -10.37 -12.46 14.55
N ILE A 98 -11.60 -12.36 15.02
CA ILE A 98 -12.32 -11.09 15.14
C ILE A 98 -12.14 -10.57 16.56
N PHE A 99 -11.86 -9.28 16.70
CA PHE A 99 -11.70 -8.63 18.00
C PHE A 99 -12.66 -7.45 18.12
N ASP A 100 -13.26 -7.28 19.31
CA ASP A 100 -14.05 -6.10 19.64
C ASP A 100 -13.17 -4.84 19.82
N LYS A 101 -13.81 -3.69 20.05
CA LYS A 101 -13.11 -2.41 20.32
C LYS A 101 -12.24 -2.42 21.59
N ASN A 102 -12.42 -3.39 22.47
CA ASN A 102 -11.65 -3.55 23.71
C ASN A 102 -10.51 -4.57 23.54
N GLY A 103 -10.38 -5.21 22.37
CA GLY A 103 -9.38 -6.23 22.08
C GLY A 103 -9.75 -7.63 22.57
N ASN A 104 -11.02 -7.90 22.89
CA ASN A 104 -11.49 -9.26 23.20
C ASN A 104 -11.82 -10.00 21.91
N GLU A 105 -11.39 -11.25 21.80
CA GLU A 105 -11.78 -12.13 20.68
C GLU A 105 -13.29 -12.40 20.76
N VAL A 106 -14.01 -12.23 19.65
CA VAL A 106 -15.45 -12.46 19.53
C VAL A 106 -15.74 -13.45 18.42
N ASN A 107 -16.85 -14.19 18.54
CA ASN A 107 -17.31 -15.06 17.47
C ASN A 107 -18.23 -14.30 16.50
N GLU A 108 -18.30 -14.76 15.26
CA GLU A 108 -19.18 -14.18 14.23
C GLU A 108 -20.66 -14.20 14.65
N ASP A 109 -21.05 -15.19 15.46
CA ASP A 109 -22.40 -15.35 16.01
C ASP A 109 -22.73 -14.36 17.17
N GLU A 110 -21.74 -13.60 17.65
CA GLU A 110 -21.86 -12.66 18.79
C GLU A 110 -21.85 -11.19 18.35
N LEU A 111 -21.82 -10.93 17.03
CA LEU A 111 -21.86 -9.59 16.42
C LEU A 111 -23.28 -9.07 16.18
#